data_AF-A0A7V8N2L1-F1
#
_entry.id   AF-A0A7V8N2L1-F1
#
_cell.length_a   1.000
_cell.length_b   1.000
_cell.length_c   1.000
_cell.angle_alpha   90.00
_cell.angle_beta   90.00
_cell.angle_gamma   90.00
#
_symmetry.space_group_name_H-M   'P 1'
#
loop_
_entity.id
_entity.type
_entity.pdbx_description
1 polymer ?
#
loop_
_entity_poly.entity_id
_entity_poly.type
_entity_poly.pdbx_seq_one_letter_code
_entity_poly.pdbx_strand_id
1 'polypeptide(L)'
;MLITILAAQKGYIKEAQFMRLFHYYRSFRISEENTLMKWKQEKTDKGWKSVDDNNATDGDLDIAYALIQAEKIWPDSIEHYGDAAQKLLESIKNNNYSEKTGLLTVGNWATVDPKAETLIRFSDMMPTYYKAFADFTNDPFWTKLEENATKALTQMSQETPTGLLPDFAWVGANSITPVKPYEVSGKNDGDYAYNSARVPLRLADSDNPKVEKSVK
;
A
#
# COMPACT_ATOMS: atom_id res chain seq x y z
N MET A 1 9.10 -3.95 8.52
CA MET A 1 8.65 -3.13 9.67
C MET A 1 7.43 -3.74 10.36
N LEU A 2 6.40 -4.18 9.64
CA LEU A 2 5.22 -4.77 10.25
C LEU A 2 5.52 -5.99 11.14
N ILE A 3 6.25 -6.99 10.63
CA ILE A 3 6.60 -8.20 11.39
C ILE A 3 7.30 -7.86 12.72
N THR A 4 8.21 -6.88 12.71
CA THR A 4 8.90 -6.45 13.92
C THR A 4 7.91 -5.87 14.94
N ILE A 5 6.90 -5.12 14.51
CA ILE A 5 5.88 -4.62 15.42
C ILE A 5 5.00 -5.74 15.97
N LEU A 6 4.57 -6.68 15.13
CA LEU A 6 3.82 -7.86 15.58
C LEU A 6 4.63 -8.70 16.60
N ALA A 7 5.95 -8.81 16.41
CA ALA A 7 6.83 -9.46 17.36
C ALA A 7 7.00 -8.65 18.67
N ALA A 8 7.05 -7.32 18.59
CA ALA A 8 7.14 -6.43 19.75
C ALA A 8 5.87 -6.50 20.62
N GLN A 9 4.69 -6.58 20.01
CA GLN A 9 3.41 -6.81 20.71
C GLN A 9 3.41 -8.10 21.54
N LYS A 10 4.20 -9.10 21.13
CA LYS A 10 4.39 -10.37 21.84
C LYS A 10 5.59 -10.36 22.80
N GLY A 11 6.29 -9.23 22.93
CA GLY A 11 7.48 -9.10 23.79
C GLY A 11 8.74 -9.79 23.25
N TYR A 12 8.76 -10.24 21.99
CA TYR A 12 9.90 -10.98 21.42
C TYR A 12 11.05 -10.07 20.98
N ILE A 13 10.78 -8.80 20.72
CA ILE A 13 11.79 -7.82 20.32
C ILE A 13 11.61 -6.51 21.07
N LYS A 14 12.63 -5.65 21.00
CA LYS A 14 12.61 -4.29 21.53
C LYS A 14 12.55 -3.27 20.39
N GLU A 15 12.31 -2.01 20.75
CA GLU A 15 12.26 -0.88 19.84
C GLU A 15 13.50 -0.79 18.93
N ALA A 16 14.70 -1.06 19.47
CA ALA A 16 15.96 -0.98 18.73
C ALA A 16 15.99 -1.81 17.43
N GLN A 17 15.28 -2.94 17.37
CA GLN A 17 15.18 -3.74 16.13
C GLN A 17 14.25 -3.08 15.10
N PHE A 18 13.15 -2.47 15.53
CA PHE A 18 12.26 -1.70 14.67
C PHE A 18 12.95 -0.43 14.15
N MET A 19 13.64 0.30 15.03
CA MET A 19 14.40 1.51 14.70
C MET A 19 15.36 1.30 13.53
N ARG A 20 16.05 0.15 13.46
CA ARG A 20 16.97 -0.15 12.35
C ARG A 20 16.27 -0.17 10.99
N LEU A 21 15.07 -0.75 10.92
CA LEU A 21 14.27 -0.77 9.70
C LEU A 21 13.67 0.60 9.40
N PHE A 22 13.25 1.34 10.44
CA PHE A 22 12.77 2.71 10.30
C PHE A 22 13.85 3.64 9.76
N HIS A 23 15.08 3.55 10.27
CA HIS A 23 16.22 4.32 9.76
C HIS A 23 16.55 3.96 8.33
N TYR A 24 16.48 2.69 7.96
CA TYR A 24 16.63 2.26 6.57
C TYR A 24 15.58 2.92 5.67
N TYR A 25 14.29 2.86 6.06
CA TYR A 25 13.22 3.58 5.38
C TYR A 25 13.54 5.06 5.23
N ARG A 26 13.90 5.75 6.32
CA ARG A 26 14.23 7.19 6.32
C ARG A 26 15.37 7.55 5.38
N SER A 27 16.41 6.70 5.31
CA SER A 27 17.56 6.91 4.42
C SER A 27 17.26 6.72 2.94
N PHE A 28 16.17 6.02 2.61
CA PHE A 28 15.76 5.75 1.23
C PHE A 28 14.42 6.38 0.86
N ARG A 29 14.01 7.43 1.57
CA ARG A 29 12.88 8.27 1.14
C ARG A 29 13.21 9.00 -0.16
N ILE A 30 12.17 9.41 -0.88
CA ILE A 30 12.31 10.24 -2.08
C ILE A 30 12.93 11.59 -1.71
N SER A 31 12.38 12.28 -0.71
CA SER A 31 12.95 13.50 -0.11
C SER A 31 12.48 13.68 1.35
N GLU A 32 12.77 14.84 1.95
CA GLU A 32 12.21 15.20 3.26
C GLU A 32 10.72 15.55 3.19
N GLU A 33 10.28 16.12 2.08
CA GLU A 33 8.89 16.52 1.81
C GLU A 33 8.08 15.36 1.24
N ASN A 34 8.65 14.58 0.31
CA ASN A 34 8.05 13.37 -0.21
C ASN A 34 8.63 12.17 0.54
N THR A 35 7.93 11.77 1.58
CA THR A 35 8.43 10.75 2.51
C THR A 35 8.18 9.32 2.06
N LEU A 36 7.70 9.10 0.84
CA LEU A 36 7.59 7.76 0.26
C LEU A 36 8.97 7.10 0.13
N MET A 37 9.01 5.78 0.21
CA MET A 37 10.24 5.02 0.09
C MET A 37 10.55 4.67 -1.37
N LYS A 38 11.78 4.96 -1.81
CA LYS A 38 12.30 4.46 -3.09
C LYS A 38 12.20 2.93 -3.09
N TRP A 39 11.58 2.36 -4.11
CA TRP A 39 11.07 0.98 -4.01
C TRP A 39 12.17 -0.09 -4.04
N LYS A 40 13.34 0.22 -4.61
CA LYS A 40 14.42 -0.77 -4.80
C LYS A 40 15.79 -0.20 -4.50
N GLN A 41 16.51 -0.92 -3.64
CA GLN A 41 17.93 -0.70 -3.35
C GLN A 41 18.76 -1.90 -3.80
N GLU A 42 19.96 -1.62 -4.26
CA GLU A 42 20.97 -2.63 -4.58
C GLU A 42 22.22 -2.40 -3.75
N LYS A 43 22.87 -3.50 -3.36
CA LYS A 43 24.12 -3.45 -2.60
C LYS A 43 25.29 -3.17 -3.55
N THR A 44 26.10 -2.19 -3.17
CA THR A 44 27.35 -1.83 -3.85
C THR A 44 28.51 -1.93 -2.87
N ASP A 45 29.74 -1.78 -3.35
CA ASP A 45 30.95 -1.70 -2.51
C ASP A 45 30.93 -0.50 -1.54
N LYS A 46 30.13 0.52 -1.85
CA LYS A 46 29.96 1.73 -1.02
C LYS A 46 28.73 1.68 -0.11
N GLY A 47 28.05 0.53 -0.04
CA GLY A 47 26.80 0.35 0.70
C GLY A 47 25.58 0.24 -0.21
N TRP A 48 24.40 0.41 0.38
CA TRP A 48 23.13 0.33 -0.35
C TRP A 48 22.86 1.61 -1.12
N LYS A 49 22.37 1.48 -2.35
CA LYS A 49 21.98 2.60 -3.21
C LYS A 49 20.62 2.32 -3.85
N SER A 50 19.76 3.33 -3.93
CA SER A 50 18.55 3.24 -4.75
C SER A 50 18.89 3.15 -6.24
N VAL A 51 18.19 2.29 -6.96
CA VAL A 51 18.31 2.13 -8.42
C VAL A 51 17.12 2.73 -9.17
N ASP A 52 16.13 3.22 -8.44
CA ASP A 52 14.96 3.95 -8.92
C ASP A 52 14.59 4.99 -7.86
N ASP A 53 14.11 6.15 -8.31
CA ASP A 53 13.69 7.26 -7.45
C ASP A 53 12.18 7.26 -7.16
N ASN A 54 11.45 6.28 -7.71
CA ASN A 54 10.01 6.11 -7.49
C ASN A 54 9.70 5.16 -6.34
N ASN A 55 8.48 5.24 -5.81
CA ASN A 55 7.98 4.34 -4.79
C ASN A 55 7.12 3.21 -5.36
N ALA A 56 6.77 2.27 -4.48
CA ALA A 56 5.71 1.29 -4.71
C ALA A 56 4.68 1.42 -3.57
N THR A 57 3.41 1.60 -3.94
CA THR A 57 2.36 1.99 -2.98
C THR A 57 2.17 0.97 -1.85
N ASP A 58 2.21 -0.33 -2.15
CA ASP A 58 2.04 -1.39 -1.15
C ASP A 58 3.09 -1.35 -0.04
N GLY A 59 4.35 -1.04 -0.39
CA GLY A 59 5.43 -0.89 0.57
C GLY A 59 5.17 0.26 1.55
N ASP A 60 4.77 1.43 1.03
CA ASP A 60 4.48 2.60 1.87
C ASP A 60 3.25 2.40 2.75
N LEU A 61 2.21 1.68 2.27
CA LEU A 61 1.05 1.30 3.08
C LEU A 61 1.45 0.43 4.29
N ASP A 62 2.29 -0.60 4.08
CA ASP A 62 2.80 -1.44 5.16
C ASP A 62 3.72 -0.67 6.13
N ILE A 63 4.51 0.29 5.64
CA ILE A 63 5.35 1.15 6.48
C ILE A 63 4.48 2.06 7.34
N ALA A 64 3.50 2.76 6.73
CA ALA A 64 2.60 3.66 7.44
C ALA A 64 1.82 2.93 8.55
N TYR A 65 1.25 1.75 8.23
CA TYR A 65 0.56 0.94 9.23
C TYR A 65 1.51 0.51 10.35
N ALA A 66 2.72 0.07 10.03
CA ALA A 66 3.69 -0.32 11.04
C ALA A 66 4.09 0.86 11.95
N LEU A 67 4.21 2.08 11.42
CA LEU A 67 4.51 3.28 12.21
C LEU A 67 3.37 3.65 13.17
N ILE A 68 2.12 3.57 12.71
CA ILE A 68 0.94 3.77 13.57
C ILE A 68 0.92 2.76 14.72
N GLN A 69 1.27 1.50 14.44
CA GLN A 69 1.34 0.48 15.49
C GLN A 69 2.55 0.70 16.42
N ALA A 70 3.67 1.20 15.90
CA ALA A 70 4.85 1.53 16.70
C ALA A 70 4.55 2.66 17.70
N GLU A 71 3.85 3.70 17.27
CA GLU A 71 3.39 4.81 18.12
C GLU A 71 2.56 4.30 19.32
N LYS A 72 1.69 3.32 19.11
CA LYS A 72 0.89 2.71 20.19
C LYS A 72 1.73 1.94 21.21
N ILE A 73 2.86 1.39 20.80
CA ILE A 73 3.72 0.55 21.65
C ILE A 73 4.80 1.40 22.35
N TRP A 74 5.32 2.41 21.65
CA TRP A 74 6.41 3.28 22.10
C TRP A 74 6.05 4.75 21.84
N PRO A 75 5.03 5.31 22.54
CA PRO A 75 4.55 6.68 22.31
C PRO A 75 5.59 7.74 22.68
N ASP A 76 6.48 7.45 23.61
CA ASP A 76 7.55 8.36 24.06
C ASP A 76 8.87 8.16 23.29
N SER A 77 8.83 7.49 22.14
CA SER A 77 10.02 7.26 21.31
C SER A 77 10.61 8.58 20.82
N ILE A 78 11.94 8.67 20.87
CA ILE A 78 12.69 9.79 20.28
C ILE A 78 12.56 9.86 18.74
N GLU A 79 12.09 8.78 18.10
CA GLU A 79 11.91 8.72 16.65
C GLU A 79 10.58 9.33 16.20
N HIS A 80 9.66 9.63 17.13
CA HIS A 80 8.35 10.23 16.86
C HIS A 80 7.57 9.49 15.75
N TYR A 81 7.24 8.22 16.00
CA TYR A 81 6.64 7.35 14.98
C TYR A 81 5.27 7.84 14.49
N GLY A 82 4.45 8.45 15.36
CA GLY A 82 3.20 9.09 14.98
C GLY A 82 3.39 10.20 13.94
N ASP A 83 4.35 11.11 14.16
CA ASP A 83 4.67 12.19 13.22
C ASP A 83 5.18 11.64 11.89
N ALA A 84 6.00 10.59 11.94
CA ALA A 84 6.48 9.92 10.73
C ALA A 84 5.34 9.25 9.94
N ALA A 85 4.38 8.62 10.64
CA ALA A 85 3.19 8.04 10.03
C ALA A 85 2.33 9.11 9.36
N GLN A 86 2.07 10.22 10.04
CA GLN A 86 1.28 11.34 9.52
C GLN A 86 1.89 11.87 8.20
N LYS A 87 3.20 12.16 8.18
CA LYS A 87 3.89 12.65 6.98
C LYS A 87 3.87 11.66 5.82
N LEU A 88 4.00 10.36 6.12
CA LEU A 88 3.93 9.31 5.10
C LEU A 88 2.52 9.19 4.52
N LEU A 89 1.49 9.23 5.35
CA LEU A 89 0.09 9.20 4.90
C LEU A 89 -0.25 10.41 4.04
N GLU A 90 0.22 11.60 4.40
CA GLU A 90 0.12 12.80 3.55
C GLU A 90 0.86 12.62 2.22
N SER A 91 2.05 12.03 2.23
CA SER A 91 2.82 11.75 1.02
C SER A 91 2.10 10.75 0.11
N ILE A 92 1.51 9.67 0.67
CA ILE A 92 0.70 8.69 -0.07
C ILE A 92 -0.51 9.38 -0.71
N LYS A 93 -1.26 10.17 0.06
CA LYS A 93 -2.43 10.91 -0.44
C LYS A 93 -2.07 11.85 -1.59
N ASN A 94 -0.94 12.56 -1.47
CA ASN A 94 -0.56 13.59 -2.45
C ASN A 94 0.08 13.02 -3.72
N ASN A 95 0.71 11.84 -3.65
CA ASN A 95 1.55 11.34 -4.74
C ASN A 95 1.09 9.99 -5.29
N ASN A 96 0.23 9.24 -4.60
CA ASN A 96 -0.19 7.89 -4.99
C ASN A 96 -1.69 7.78 -5.17
N TYR A 97 -2.41 8.89 -5.31
CA TYR A 97 -3.87 8.89 -5.48
C TYR A 97 -4.26 9.49 -6.82
N SER A 98 -5.15 8.80 -7.52
CA SER A 98 -5.75 9.29 -8.75
C SER A 98 -7.15 9.81 -8.48
N GLU A 99 -7.37 11.11 -8.65
CA GLU A 99 -8.72 11.70 -8.59
C GLU A 99 -9.62 11.15 -9.70
N LYS A 100 -9.03 10.74 -10.84
CA LYS A 100 -9.75 10.17 -11.97
C LYS A 100 -10.39 8.82 -11.64
N THR A 101 -9.70 7.97 -10.89
CA THR A 101 -10.21 6.65 -10.51
C THR A 101 -10.80 6.60 -9.10
N GLY A 102 -10.44 7.56 -8.25
CA GLY A 102 -10.78 7.55 -6.83
C GLY A 102 -10.06 6.46 -6.04
N LEU A 103 -8.93 5.96 -6.55
CA LEU A 103 -8.14 4.86 -6.00
C LEU A 103 -6.66 5.24 -5.90
N LEU A 104 -5.90 4.45 -5.13
CA LEU A 104 -4.45 4.57 -5.15
C LEU A 104 -3.87 3.99 -6.44
N THR A 105 -2.87 4.66 -7.00
CA THR A 105 -2.03 4.18 -8.09
C THR A 105 -0.98 3.21 -7.58
N VAL A 106 -0.31 2.48 -8.47
CA VAL A 106 0.71 1.47 -8.09
C VAL A 106 2.05 2.08 -7.59
N GLY A 107 2.22 3.38 -7.77
CA GLY A 107 3.41 4.15 -7.40
C GLY A 107 3.27 5.60 -7.90
N ASN A 108 4.09 6.51 -7.38
CA ASN A 108 4.06 7.94 -7.72
C ASN A 108 4.29 8.19 -9.21
N TRP A 109 5.10 7.35 -9.86
CA TRP A 109 5.34 7.38 -11.30
C TRP A 109 4.06 7.18 -12.12
N ALA A 110 3.11 6.40 -11.60
CA ALA A 110 1.86 6.11 -12.30
C ALA A 110 0.88 7.30 -12.19
N THR A 111 0.92 8.04 -11.07
CA THR A 111 0.04 9.19 -10.82
C THR A 111 0.22 10.33 -11.83
N VAL A 112 1.43 10.49 -12.38
CA VAL A 112 1.74 11.57 -13.32
C VAL A 112 1.66 11.16 -14.79
N ASP A 113 1.40 9.89 -15.09
CA ASP A 113 1.26 9.38 -16.46
C ASP A 113 -0.23 9.12 -16.78
N PRO A 114 -0.82 9.78 -17.81
CA PRO A 114 -2.27 9.70 -18.07
C PRO A 114 -2.84 8.30 -18.31
N LYS A 115 -2.01 7.35 -18.76
CA LYS A 115 -2.40 5.95 -18.93
C LYS A 115 -2.24 5.23 -17.60
N ALA A 116 -1.04 5.26 -17.02
CA ALA A 116 -0.71 4.54 -15.79
C ALA A 116 -1.49 5.04 -14.57
N GLU A 117 -2.02 6.27 -14.58
CA GLU A 117 -2.87 6.81 -13.51
C GLU A 117 -4.16 5.97 -13.32
N THR A 118 -4.55 5.23 -14.34
CA THR A 118 -5.69 4.29 -14.29
C THR A 118 -5.31 2.84 -13.96
N LEU A 119 -4.02 2.57 -13.77
CA LEU A 119 -3.51 1.25 -13.40
C LEU A 119 -3.73 1.04 -11.90
N ILE A 120 -4.40 -0.05 -11.57
CA ILE A 120 -4.54 -0.52 -10.20
C ILE A 120 -3.87 -1.89 -10.03
N ARG A 121 -3.39 -2.14 -8.82
CA ARG A 121 -2.91 -3.45 -8.36
C ARG A 121 -3.76 -3.88 -7.18
N PHE A 122 -4.52 -4.97 -7.33
CA PHE A 122 -5.53 -5.34 -6.33
C PHE A 122 -4.94 -5.66 -4.96
N SER A 123 -3.70 -6.14 -4.89
CA SER A 123 -3.01 -6.38 -3.62
C SER A 123 -2.73 -5.14 -2.79
N ASP A 124 -2.91 -3.94 -3.36
CA ASP A 124 -2.71 -2.66 -2.68
C ASP A 124 -4.01 -2.18 -2.06
N MET A 125 -5.15 -2.78 -2.41
CA MET A 125 -6.45 -2.50 -1.81
C MET A 125 -6.52 -3.17 -0.45
N MET A 126 -6.16 -2.42 0.60
CA MET A 126 -6.09 -2.90 1.98
C MET A 126 -7.13 -2.16 2.87
N PRO A 127 -8.44 -2.48 2.78
CA PRO A 127 -9.49 -1.78 3.52
C PRO A 127 -9.23 -1.62 5.03
N THR A 128 -8.71 -2.65 5.69
CA THR A 128 -8.38 -2.61 7.13
C THR A 128 -7.30 -1.57 7.44
N TYR A 129 -6.34 -1.35 6.54
CA TYR A 129 -5.34 -0.28 6.70
C TYR A 129 -5.97 1.08 6.49
N TYR A 130 -6.80 1.25 5.46
CA TYR A 130 -7.48 2.52 5.20
C TYR A 130 -8.37 2.94 6.38
N LYS A 131 -9.09 2.01 7.00
CA LYS A 131 -9.83 2.25 8.25
C LYS A 131 -8.89 2.70 9.38
N ALA A 132 -7.79 1.98 9.60
CA ALA A 132 -6.81 2.36 10.63
C ALA A 132 -6.17 3.74 10.37
N PHE A 133 -6.00 4.13 9.10
CA PHE A 133 -5.49 5.44 8.72
C PHE A 133 -6.53 6.54 8.95
N ALA A 134 -7.81 6.26 8.65
CA ALA A 134 -8.91 7.17 8.97
C ALA A 134 -8.98 7.44 10.47
N ASP A 135 -8.91 6.39 11.30
CA ASP A 135 -8.94 6.51 12.76
C ASP A 135 -7.72 7.27 13.32
N PHE A 136 -6.54 7.06 12.74
CA PHE A 136 -5.30 7.71 13.18
C PHE A 136 -5.25 9.19 12.80
N THR A 137 -5.65 9.53 11.57
CA THR A 137 -5.52 10.89 11.01
C THR A 137 -6.76 11.76 11.22
N ASN A 138 -7.91 11.13 11.48
CA ASN A 138 -9.23 11.76 11.42
C ASN A 138 -9.54 12.42 10.05
N ASP A 139 -8.92 11.95 8.97
CA ASP A 139 -9.12 12.44 7.60
C ASP A 139 -10.16 11.56 6.84
N PRO A 140 -11.30 12.12 6.41
CA PRO A 140 -12.34 11.37 5.69
C PRO A 140 -11.88 10.83 4.32
N PHE A 141 -10.75 11.29 3.80
CA PHE A 141 -10.12 10.74 2.60
C PHE A 141 -9.99 9.21 2.68
N TRP A 142 -9.49 8.69 3.81
CA TRP A 142 -9.20 7.27 3.96
C TRP A 142 -10.46 6.42 4.00
N THR A 143 -11.53 6.91 4.64
CA THR A 143 -12.85 6.25 4.61
C THR A 143 -13.40 6.19 3.18
N LYS A 144 -13.31 7.29 2.42
CA LYS A 144 -13.75 7.31 1.02
C LYS A 144 -12.93 6.36 0.14
N LEU A 145 -11.62 6.29 0.38
CA LEU A 145 -10.73 5.35 -0.31
C LEU A 145 -11.09 3.90 0.01
N GLU A 146 -11.40 3.57 1.27
CA GLU A 146 -11.88 2.24 1.69
C GLU A 146 -13.13 1.83 0.91
N GLU A 147 -14.12 2.72 0.82
CA GLU A 147 -15.35 2.47 0.08
C GLU A 147 -15.09 2.24 -1.42
N ASN A 148 -14.26 3.07 -2.03
CA ASN A 148 -13.93 2.94 -3.45
C ASN A 148 -13.15 1.66 -3.74
N ALA A 149 -12.16 1.32 -2.91
CA ALA A 149 -11.39 0.10 -3.04
C ALA A 149 -12.29 -1.14 -2.88
N THR A 150 -13.20 -1.13 -1.90
CA THR A 150 -14.15 -2.22 -1.69
C THR A 150 -15.09 -2.40 -2.89
N LYS A 151 -15.56 -1.30 -3.50
CA LYS A 151 -16.36 -1.35 -4.73
C LYS A 151 -15.58 -1.95 -5.89
N ALA A 152 -14.32 -1.54 -6.09
CA ALA A 152 -13.46 -2.06 -7.14
C ALA A 152 -13.15 -3.55 -6.99
N LEU A 153 -12.84 -4.00 -5.76
CA LEU A 153 -12.68 -5.41 -5.40
C LEU A 153 -13.93 -6.21 -5.76
N THR A 154 -15.09 -5.73 -5.31
CA THR A 154 -16.39 -6.39 -5.54
C THR A 154 -16.73 -6.48 -7.01
N GLN A 155 -16.59 -5.38 -7.76
CA GLN A 155 -16.87 -5.33 -9.19
C GLN A 155 -16.01 -6.36 -9.93
N MET A 156 -14.69 -6.36 -9.71
CA MET A 156 -13.81 -7.29 -10.42
C MET A 156 -14.05 -8.75 -10.02
N SER A 157 -14.28 -9.04 -8.74
CA SER A 157 -14.59 -10.40 -8.29
C SER A 157 -15.88 -10.93 -8.90
N GLN A 158 -16.86 -10.05 -9.15
CA GLN A 158 -18.13 -10.45 -9.78
C GLN A 158 -17.99 -10.85 -11.25
N GLU A 159 -17.03 -10.27 -11.97
CA GLU A 159 -16.73 -10.57 -13.37
C GLU A 159 -15.94 -11.89 -13.54
N THR A 160 -15.39 -12.46 -12.47
CA THR A 160 -14.68 -13.75 -12.54
C THR A 160 -15.56 -14.90 -12.02
N PRO A 161 -15.51 -16.09 -12.65
CA PRO A 161 -16.25 -17.27 -12.17
C PRO A 161 -15.78 -17.76 -10.79
N THR A 162 -14.51 -17.52 -10.46
CA THR A 162 -13.85 -18.01 -9.24
C THR A 162 -13.81 -16.99 -8.11
N GLY A 163 -14.21 -15.74 -8.36
CA GLY A 163 -14.01 -14.63 -7.44
C GLY A 163 -12.58 -14.09 -7.40
N LEU A 164 -11.60 -14.80 -7.97
CA LEU A 164 -10.20 -14.40 -7.97
C LEU A 164 -9.98 -13.11 -8.77
N LEU A 165 -9.01 -12.32 -8.31
CA LEU A 165 -8.67 -11.02 -8.87
C LEU A 165 -7.34 -11.10 -9.66
N PRO A 166 -7.21 -10.37 -10.78
CA PRO A 166 -5.96 -10.32 -11.53
C PRO A 166 -4.88 -9.57 -10.75
N ASP A 167 -3.61 -9.72 -11.09
CA ASP A 167 -2.50 -8.93 -10.51
C ASP A 167 -2.74 -7.43 -10.74
N PHE A 168 -3.09 -7.04 -11.97
CA PHE A 168 -3.34 -5.67 -12.37
C PHE A 168 -4.62 -5.52 -13.20
N ALA A 169 -5.23 -4.34 -13.13
CA ALA A 169 -6.33 -3.93 -14.00
C ALA A 169 -6.24 -2.45 -14.39
N TRP A 170 -6.86 -2.13 -15.53
CA TRP A 170 -7.12 -0.77 -15.98
C TRP A 170 -8.52 -0.34 -15.54
N VAL A 171 -8.62 0.83 -14.91
CA VAL A 171 -9.90 1.46 -14.53
C VAL A 171 -10.37 2.39 -15.65
N GLY A 172 -11.45 1.99 -16.32
CA GLY A 172 -12.18 2.81 -17.28
C GLY A 172 -13.35 3.55 -16.63
N ALA A 173 -14.09 4.32 -17.44
CA ALA A 173 -15.23 5.11 -16.95
C ALA A 173 -16.33 4.24 -16.31
N ASN A 174 -16.58 3.05 -16.87
CA ASN A 174 -17.66 2.16 -16.46
C ASN A 174 -17.21 0.70 -16.25
N SER A 175 -15.90 0.43 -16.29
CA SER A 175 -15.37 -0.94 -16.23
C SER A 175 -14.00 -1.00 -15.58
N ILE A 176 -13.71 -2.16 -15.00
CA ILE A 176 -12.37 -2.54 -14.54
C ILE A 176 -11.96 -3.75 -15.38
N THR A 177 -10.87 -3.62 -16.13
CA THR A 177 -10.46 -4.65 -17.12
C THR A 177 -9.08 -5.18 -16.76
N PRO A 178 -8.88 -6.50 -16.65
CA PRO A 178 -7.57 -7.08 -16.42
C PRO A 178 -6.53 -6.59 -17.45
N VAL A 179 -5.31 -6.34 -16.98
CA VAL A 179 -4.20 -5.93 -17.85
C VAL A 179 -3.82 -7.04 -18.82
N LYS A 180 -3.41 -6.70 -20.04
CA LYS A 180 -2.95 -7.71 -21.01
C LYS A 180 -1.55 -8.22 -20.64
N PRO A 181 -1.20 -9.46 -21.02
CA PRO A 181 0.14 -9.99 -20.81
C PRO A 181 1.25 -9.04 -21.32
N TYR A 182 2.30 -8.86 -20.50
CA TYR A 182 3.51 -8.07 -20.79
C TYR A 182 3.29 -6.56 -20.93
N GLU A 183 2.20 -6.01 -20.39
CA GLU A 183 2.01 -4.55 -20.34
C GLU A 183 2.63 -3.90 -19.10
N VAL A 184 2.80 -4.65 -18.01
CA VAL A 184 3.32 -4.12 -16.73
C VAL A 184 4.49 -4.95 -16.20
N SER A 185 4.30 -6.23 -15.90
CA SER A 185 5.31 -7.06 -15.21
C SER A 185 5.65 -8.35 -15.96
N GLY A 186 4.67 -8.97 -16.62
CA GLY A 186 4.93 -10.19 -17.37
C GLY A 186 3.67 -10.86 -17.91
N LYS A 187 3.81 -12.14 -18.27
CA LYS A 187 2.76 -12.89 -18.97
C LYS A 187 1.44 -13.03 -18.19
N ASN A 188 1.47 -12.82 -16.88
CA ASN A 188 0.36 -13.05 -15.96
C ASN A 188 -0.23 -11.76 -15.38
N ASP A 189 0.02 -10.59 -16.00
CA ASP A 189 -0.45 -9.29 -15.49
C ASP A 189 -1.96 -9.24 -15.25
N GLY A 190 -2.75 -9.92 -16.09
CA GLY A 190 -4.20 -10.02 -15.99
C GLY A 190 -4.73 -11.28 -15.30
N ASP A 191 -3.86 -12.06 -14.65
CA ASP A 191 -4.23 -13.32 -13.99
C ASP A 191 -4.08 -13.21 -12.47
N TYR A 192 -4.71 -14.11 -11.72
CA TYR A 192 -4.38 -14.30 -10.31
C TYR A 192 -2.98 -14.92 -10.18
N ALA A 193 -1.98 -14.09 -9.87
CA ALA A 193 -0.59 -14.50 -9.81
C ALA A 193 0.12 -13.94 -8.56
N TYR A 194 1.40 -13.59 -8.66
CA TYR A 194 2.24 -13.30 -7.51
C TYR A 194 1.80 -12.04 -6.75
N ASN A 195 1.28 -11.03 -7.43
CA ASN A 195 0.78 -9.85 -6.73
C ASN A 195 -0.53 -10.19 -6.00
N SER A 196 -1.50 -10.74 -6.73
CA SER A 196 -2.86 -10.99 -6.22
C SER A 196 -2.98 -12.19 -5.29
N ALA A 197 -1.96 -13.05 -5.22
CA ALA A 197 -1.84 -14.06 -4.16
C ALA A 197 -1.90 -13.47 -2.73
N ARG A 198 -1.63 -12.17 -2.58
CA ARG A 198 -1.71 -11.45 -1.31
C ARG A 198 -3.12 -10.96 -0.98
N VAL A 199 -4.02 -10.85 -1.95
CA VAL A 199 -5.38 -10.29 -1.74
C VAL A 199 -6.10 -11.00 -0.60
N PRO A 200 -6.18 -12.35 -0.53
CA PRO A 200 -6.88 -13.01 0.58
C PRO A 200 -6.33 -12.61 1.95
N LEU A 201 -5.00 -12.50 2.08
CA LEU A 201 -4.34 -12.03 3.31
C LEU A 201 -4.72 -10.58 3.64
N ARG A 202 -4.78 -9.69 2.63
CA ARG A 202 -5.13 -8.27 2.84
C ARG A 202 -6.59 -8.07 3.26
N LEU A 203 -7.47 -9.02 2.99
CA LEU A 203 -8.90 -8.94 3.31
C LEU A 203 -9.29 -9.74 4.57
N ALA A 204 -8.48 -10.72 4.98
CA ALA A 204 -8.82 -11.69 6.02
C ALA A 204 -9.22 -11.07 7.38
N ASP A 205 -8.61 -9.96 7.76
CA ASP A 205 -8.83 -9.30 9.06
C ASP A 205 -9.84 -8.15 8.98
N SER A 206 -10.63 -8.03 7.90
CA SER A 206 -11.61 -6.96 7.79
C SER A 206 -12.89 -7.29 8.56
N ASP A 207 -13.33 -6.38 9.42
CA ASP A 207 -14.61 -6.42 10.12
C ASP A 207 -15.74 -5.73 9.33
N ASN A 208 -15.46 -5.26 8.11
CA ASN A 208 -16.42 -4.59 7.25
C ASN A 208 -17.22 -5.65 6.45
N PRO A 209 -18.54 -5.81 6.67
CA PRO A 209 -19.32 -6.85 5.98
C PRO A 209 -19.35 -6.72 4.46
N LYS A 210 -19.06 -5.53 3.91
CA LYS A 210 -18.93 -5.33 2.46
C LYS A 210 -17.60 -5.88 1.94
N VAL A 211 -16.53 -5.81 2.74
CA VAL A 211 -15.22 -6.35 2.41
C VAL A 211 -15.24 -7.87 2.51
N GLU A 212 -15.84 -8.43 3.57
CA GLU A 212 -16.02 -9.88 3.73
C GLU A 212 -16.77 -10.53 2.54
N LYS A 213 -17.64 -9.76 1.89
CA LYS A 213 -18.44 -10.18 0.73
C LYS A 213 -17.89 -9.68 -0.61
N SER A 214 -16.73 -9.01 -0.60
CA SER A 214 -16.17 -8.39 -1.81
C SER A 214 -15.54 -9.42 -2.74
N VAL A 215 -15.21 -10.60 -2.22
CA VAL A 215 -14.71 -11.75 -3.00
C VAL A 215 -15.71 -12.90 -2.88
N LYS A 216 -16.14 -13.48 -4.01
CA LYS A 216 -17.00 -14.69 -4.05
C LYS A 216 -16.26 -15.90 -3.51
#